data_AF-A0A7X7DRC1-F1
#
_entry.id   AF-A0A7X7DRC1-F1
#
_cell.length_a   1.000
_cell.length_b   1.000
_cell.length_c   1.000
_cell.angle_alpha   90.00
_cell.angle_beta   90.00
_cell.angle_gamma   90.00
#
_symmetry.space_group_name_H-M   'P 1'
#
loop_
_entity.id
_entity.type
_entity.pdbx_description
1 polymer ?
#
loop_
_entity_poly.entity_id
_entity_poly.type
_entity_poly.pdbx_seq_one_letter_code
_entity_poly.pdbx_strand_id
1 'polypeptide(L)'
;LFVKEVRGYGLYVEEESNRFHKDDKPTIYLEVDNFKLGVKDEQYHISLSLDLLVKDAKGAVVAEDKQIITHEYFLKSRVRDVWFTVILDLSGWPEGKHILSWVVTDNTSGKQCTKDMEIEIH
;
A
#
# COMPACT_ATOMS: atom_id res chain seq x y z
N LEU A 1 -7.24 -1.40 2.38
CA LEU A 1 -8.51 -0.85 2.89
C LEU A 1 -8.22 0.37 3.75
N PHE A 2 -9.18 1.28 3.95
CA PHE A 2 -9.00 2.44 4.82
C PHE A 2 -9.23 2.06 6.28
N VAL A 3 -8.41 2.55 7.19
CA VAL A 3 -8.41 2.19 8.63
C VAL A 3 -8.33 3.41 9.53
N LYS A 4 -9.03 3.33 10.66
CA LYS A 4 -8.92 4.26 11.81
C LYS A 4 -7.72 3.92 12.70
N GLU A 5 -7.42 2.62 12.84
CA GLU A 5 -6.39 2.12 13.74
C GLU A 5 -5.78 0.81 13.20
N VAL A 6 -4.47 0.61 13.38
CA VAL A 6 -3.76 -0.66 13.12
C VAL A 6 -3.04 -1.09 14.38
N ARG A 7 -3.30 -2.32 14.85
CA ARG A 7 -2.69 -2.94 16.03
C ARG A 7 -1.71 -4.07 15.68
N GLY A 8 -1.77 -4.59 14.46
CA GLY A 8 -0.90 -5.64 13.94
C GLY A 8 -1.45 -6.26 12.67
N TYR A 9 -0.78 -7.30 12.16
CA TYR A 9 -1.26 -8.05 11.00
C TYR A 9 -2.67 -8.61 11.23
N GLY A 10 -3.61 -8.30 10.33
CA GLY A 10 -5.02 -8.67 10.42
C GLY A 10 -5.78 -8.04 11.58
N LEU A 11 -5.18 -7.09 12.32
CA LEU A 11 -5.75 -6.47 13.51
C LEU A 11 -5.86 -4.96 13.31
N TYR A 12 -7.00 -4.52 12.81
CA TYR A 12 -7.28 -3.11 12.52
C TYR A 12 -8.74 -2.76 12.76
N VAL A 13 -9.03 -1.46 12.80
CA VAL A 13 -10.39 -0.91 12.78
C VAL A 13 -10.59 -0.24 11.43
N GLU A 14 -11.51 -0.74 10.62
CA GLU A 14 -11.79 -0.17 9.29
C GLU A 14 -12.42 1.22 9.41
N GLU A 15 -12.15 2.06 8.41
CA GLU A 15 -12.98 3.23 8.16
C GLU A 15 -14.35 2.80 7.64
N GLU A 16 -15.38 3.53 8.03
CA GLU A 16 -16.77 3.27 7.59
C GLU A 16 -17.02 3.79 6.16
N SER A 17 -16.11 4.62 5.66
CA SER A 17 -16.25 5.37 4.41
C SER A 17 -14.92 5.45 3.68
N ASN A 18 -14.99 5.60 2.36
CA ASN A 18 -13.87 5.98 1.51
C ASN A 18 -13.97 7.44 1.02
N ARG A 19 -14.86 8.23 1.62
CA ARG A 19 -15.08 9.64 1.34
C ARG A 19 -14.39 10.48 2.42
N PHE A 20 -13.46 11.33 2.00
CA PHE A 20 -12.61 12.12 2.90
C PHE A 20 -12.59 13.59 2.46
N HIS A 21 -12.48 14.50 3.43
CA HIS A 21 -12.21 15.92 3.16
C HIS A 21 -10.72 16.11 2.82
N LYS A 22 -10.36 17.17 2.10
CA LYS A 22 -8.95 17.46 1.74
C LYS A 22 -7.99 17.59 2.93
N ASP A 23 -8.52 17.93 4.10
CA ASP A 23 -7.74 18.07 5.33
C ASP A 23 -7.62 16.75 6.13
N ASP A 24 -8.34 15.71 5.71
CA ASP A 24 -8.24 14.39 6.33
C ASP A 24 -6.91 13.72 5.98
N LYS A 25 -6.49 12.80 6.85
CA LYS A 25 -5.28 11.99 6.68
C LYS A 25 -5.64 10.51 6.71
N PRO A 26 -6.38 10.02 5.70
CA PRO A 26 -6.84 8.65 5.71
C PRO A 26 -5.65 7.70 5.70
N THR A 27 -5.74 6.68 6.54
CA THR A 27 -4.71 5.64 6.64
C THR A 27 -5.16 4.43 5.87
N ILE A 28 -4.25 3.84 5.10
CA ILE A 28 -4.49 2.65 4.30
C ILE A 28 -3.67 1.50 4.88
N TYR A 29 -4.33 0.37 5.04
CA TYR A 29 -3.73 -0.90 5.40
C TYR A 29 -3.72 -1.84 4.19
N LEU A 30 -2.55 -2.40 3.89
CA LEU A 30 -2.32 -3.34 2.77
C LEU A 30 -1.58 -4.56 3.30
N GLU A 31 -2.08 -5.75 2.99
CA GLU A 31 -1.39 -7.01 3.27
C GLU A 31 -0.73 -7.55 2.01
N VAL A 32 0.45 -8.13 2.16
CA VAL A 32 1.16 -8.85 1.12
C VAL A 32 1.50 -10.24 1.62
N ASP A 33 0.94 -11.23 0.94
CA ASP A 33 1.25 -12.63 1.13
C ASP A 33 2.03 -13.18 -0.09
N ASN A 34 2.52 -14.40 0.03
CA ASN A 34 3.09 -15.18 -1.08
C ASN A 34 4.28 -14.52 -1.84
N PHE A 35 4.98 -13.57 -1.22
CA PHE A 35 6.24 -13.04 -1.76
C PHE A 35 7.38 -14.05 -1.63
N LYS A 36 8.41 -13.92 -2.46
CA LYS A 36 9.58 -14.78 -2.41
C LYS A 36 10.52 -14.32 -1.30
N LEU A 37 10.73 -15.21 -0.33
CA LEU A 37 11.74 -15.02 0.71
C LEU A 37 13.12 -15.36 0.15
N GLY A 38 14.00 -14.37 0.08
CA GLY A 38 15.41 -14.54 -0.29
C GLY A 38 16.23 -15.15 0.85
N VAL A 39 17.47 -15.52 0.55
CA VAL A 39 18.48 -15.89 1.55
C VAL A 39 19.77 -15.15 1.24
N LYS A 40 20.29 -14.41 2.23
CA LYS A 40 21.56 -13.67 2.18
C LYS A 40 22.25 -13.80 3.53
N ASP A 41 23.54 -14.13 3.53
CA ASP A 41 24.35 -14.27 4.75
C ASP A 41 23.66 -15.12 5.84
N GLU A 42 23.13 -16.29 5.42
CA GLU A 42 22.38 -17.24 6.24
C GLU A 42 21.08 -16.70 6.88
N GLN A 43 20.65 -15.49 6.51
CA GLN A 43 19.42 -14.86 6.96
C GLN A 43 18.38 -14.85 5.85
N TYR A 44 17.12 -14.90 6.25
CA TYR A 44 16.01 -14.69 5.34
C TYR A 44 15.91 -13.21 4.97
N HIS A 45 15.67 -12.93 3.70
CA HIS A 45 15.65 -11.57 3.17
C HIS A 45 14.30 -11.27 2.50
N ILE A 46 13.66 -10.17 2.91
CA ILE A 46 12.47 -9.61 2.28
C ILE A 46 12.87 -8.35 1.53
N SER A 47 12.42 -8.25 0.29
CA SER A 47 12.63 -7.09 -0.57
C SER A 47 11.35 -6.79 -1.34
N LEU A 48 10.59 -5.82 -0.84
CA LEU A 48 9.34 -5.36 -1.45
C LEU A 48 9.40 -3.85 -1.70
N SER A 49 8.80 -3.39 -2.78
CA SER A 49 8.49 -1.96 -2.96
C SER A 49 7.02 -1.76 -3.23
N LEU A 50 6.49 -0.62 -2.80
CA LEU A 50 5.12 -0.19 -3.03
C LEU A 50 5.13 1.09 -3.85
N ASP A 51 4.38 1.09 -4.95
CA ASP A 51 4.08 2.26 -5.76
C ASP A 51 2.58 2.61 -5.61
N LEU A 52 2.24 3.87 -5.85
CA LEU A 52 0.88 4.37 -5.90
C LEU A 52 0.62 5.03 -7.26
N LEU A 53 -0.38 4.55 -7.98
CA LEU A 53 -0.96 5.25 -9.13
C LEU A 53 -2.30 5.85 -8.73
N VAL A 54 -2.50 7.14 -9.02
CA VAL A 54 -3.79 7.80 -8.88
C VAL A 54 -4.43 7.88 -10.25
N LYS A 55 -5.63 7.32 -10.38
CA LYS A 55 -6.41 7.32 -11.62
C LYS A 55 -7.68 8.15 -11.45
N ASP A 56 -8.05 8.86 -12.51
CA ASP A 56 -9.33 9.57 -12.57
C ASP A 56 -10.51 8.59 -12.71
N ALA A 57 -11.74 9.12 -12.71
CA ALA A 57 -12.97 8.32 -12.88
C ALA A 57 -13.07 7.57 -14.22
N LYS A 58 -12.22 7.88 -15.21
CA LYS A 58 -12.14 7.19 -16.50
C LYS A 58 -11.04 6.12 -16.50
N GLY A 59 -10.30 5.98 -15.41
CA GLY A 59 -9.18 5.05 -15.25
C GLY A 59 -7.85 5.57 -15.80
N ALA A 60 -7.77 6.83 -16.24
CA ALA A 60 -6.53 7.43 -16.71
C ALA A 60 -5.63 7.78 -15.53
N VAL A 61 -4.35 7.40 -15.59
CA VAL A 61 -3.37 7.75 -14.55
C VAL A 61 -3.09 9.25 -14.61
N VAL A 62 -3.36 9.94 -13.51
CA VAL A 62 -3.16 11.40 -13.36
C VAL A 62 -1.99 11.76 -12.45
N ALA A 63 -1.57 10.82 -11.58
CA ALA A 63 -0.37 10.94 -10.77
C ALA A 63 0.23 9.55 -10.49
N GLU A 64 1.53 9.50 -10.26
CA GLU A 64 2.27 8.29 -9.93
C GLU A 64 3.38 8.65 -8.93
N ASP A 65 3.41 7.94 -7.80
CA ASP A 65 4.50 7.97 -6.85
C ASP A 65 5.14 6.58 -6.77
N LYS A 66 6.43 6.49 -7.13
CA LYS A 66 7.18 5.23 -7.14
C LYS A 66 7.92 5.04 -5.83
N GLN A 67 7.97 3.80 -5.37
CA GLN A 67 8.72 3.34 -4.21
C GLN A 67 8.44 4.15 -2.95
N ILE A 68 7.17 4.58 -2.78
CA ILE A 68 6.71 5.32 -1.59
C ILE A 68 6.99 4.57 -0.29
N ILE A 69 7.07 3.23 -0.38
CA ILE A 69 7.65 2.38 0.65
C ILE A 69 8.62 1.41 -0.02
N THR A 70 9.79 1.24 0.60
CA THR A 70 10.71 0.14 0.31
C THR A 70 10.95 -0.64 1.59
N HIS A 71 10.77 -1.96 1.52
CA HIS A 71 10.82 -2.88 2.65
C HIS A 71 11.99 -3.83 2.48
N GLU A 72 13.06 -3.59 3.22
CA GLU A 72 14.30 -4.38 3.19
C GLU A 72 14.59 -4.92 4.59
N TYR A 73 14.29 -6.20 4.81
CA TYR A 73 14.48 -6.83 6.12
C TYR A 73 15.27 -8.12 6.04
N PHE A 74 16.14 -8.29 7.04
CA PHE A 74 16.88 -9.52 7.31
C PHE A 74 16.34 -10.15 8.59
N LEU A 75 15.97 -11.42 8.49
CA LEU A 75 15.23 -12.14 9.52
C LEU A 75 15.91 -13.46 9.84
N LYS A 76 15.91 -13.82 11.12
CA LYS A 76 16.41 -15.14 11.58
C LYS A 76 15.41 -16.27 11.32
N SER A 77 14.13 -15.94 11.17
CA SER A 77 13.04 -16.90 10.97
C SER A 77 12.23 -16.54 9.74
N ARG A 78 11.59 -17.55 9.13
CA ARG A 78 10.69 -17.34 8.00
C ARG A 78 9.45 -16.58 8.45
N VAL A 79 9.07 -15.58 7.66
CA VAL A 79 7.74 -14.97 7.69
C VAL A 79 7.09 -15.15 6.33
N ARG A 80 5.77 -15.18 6.29
CA ARG A 80 5.00 -15.38 5.06
C ARG A 80 4.14 -14.18 4.69
N ASP A 81 3.85 -13.35 5.68
CA ASP A 81 2.88 -12.29 5.58
C ASP A 81 3.52 -11.01 6.14
N VAL A 82 3.35 -9.91 5.41
CA VAL A 82 3.75 -8.57 5.84
C VAL A 82 2.62 -7.61 5.52
N TRP A 83 2.63 -6.45 6.18
CA TRP A 83 1.66 -5.40 5.89
C TRP A 83 2.35 -4.06 5.77
N PHE A 84 1.69 -3.14 5.07
CA PHE A 84 2.04 -1.74 4.97
C PHE A 84 0.93 -0.89 5.57
N THR A 85 1.35 0.22 6.15
CA THR A 85 0.46 1.31 6.52
C THR A 85 0.91 2.56 5.79
N VAL A 86 0.00 3.19 5.03
CA VAL A 86 0.26 4.42 4.27
C VAL A 86 -0.71 5.49 4.73
N ILE A 87 -0.21 6.66 5.13
CA ILE A 87 -1.05 7.83 5.44
C ILE A 87 -1.03 8.73 4.21
N LEU A 88 -2.21 9.06 3.68
CA LEU A 88 -2.32 9.95 2.53
C LEU A 88 -2.35 11.41 2.98
N ASP A 89 -1.67 12.27 2.22
CA ASP A 89 -1.87 13.72 2.24
C ASP A 89 -2.74 14.10 1.04
N LEU A 90 -3.95 14.58 1.31
CA LEU A 90 -4.95 14.91 0.30
C LEU A 90 -4.94 16.39 -0.11
N SER A 91 -4.09 17.22 0.49
CA SER A 91 -4.12 18.69 0.32
C SER A 91 -3.99 19.16 -1.13
N GLY A 92 -3.27 18.40 -1.97
CA GLY A 92 -3.06 18.69 -3.39
C GLY A 92 -4.00 17.95 -4.35
N TRP A 93 -4.92 17.12 -3.85
CA TRP A 93 -5.70 16.23 -4.70
C TRP A 93 -6.96 16.91 -5.27
N PRO A 94 -7.33 16.63 -6.52
CA PRO A 94 -8.58 17.13 -7.09
C PRO A 94 -9.80 16.54 -6.36
N GLU A 95 -10.88 17.32 -6.26
CA GLU A 95 -12.16 16.82 -5.76
C GLU A 95 -12.78 15.78 -6.70
N GLY A 96 -13.62 14.91 -6.14
CA GLY A 96 -14.34 13.87 -6.85
C GLY A 96 -13.79 12.48 -6.60
N LYS A 97 -14.16 11.56 -7.50
CA LYS A 97 -13.86 10.13 -7.39
C LYS A 97 -12.56 9.79 -8.09
N HIS A 98 -11.71 9.04 -7.39
CA HIS A 98 -10.44 8.54 -7.88
C HIS A 98 -10.28 7.06 -7.58
N ILE A 99 -9.38 6.40 -8.32
CA ILE A 99 -8.96 5.03 -8.05
C ILE A 99 -7.48 5.06 -7.67
N LEU A 100 -7.19 4.58 -6.47
CA LEU A 100 -5.85 4.31 -5.97
C LEU A 100 -5.43 2.91 -6.43
N SER A 101 -4.43 2.82 -7.29
CA SER A 101 -3.86 1.54 -7.75
C SER A 101 -2.53 1.33 -7.03
N TRP A 102 -2.55 0.44 -6.05
CA TRP A 102 -1.38 0.04 -5.28
C TRP A 102 -0.63 -1.05 -6.02
N VAL A 103 0.63 -0.83 -6.34
CA VAL A 103 1.47 -1.83 -7.02
C VAL A 103 2.56 -2.27 -6.07
N VAL A 104 2.53 -3.52 -5.66
CA VAL A 104 3.63 -4.13 -4.90
C VAL A 104 4.53 -4.87 -5.87
N THR A 105 5.83 -4.62 -5.78
CA THR A 105 6.86 -5.39 -6.47
C THR A 105 7.63 -6.24 -5.46
N ASP A 106 7.66 -7.55 -5.67
CA ASP A 106 8.60 -8.44 -5.01
C ASP A 106 9.91 -8.42 -5.78
N ASN A 107 10.86 -7.65 -5.27
CA ASN A 107 12.16 -7.43 -5.91
C ASN A 107 13.04 -8.70 -5.89
N THR A 108 12.69 -9.73 -5.11
CA THR A 108 13.41 -11.01 -5.05
C THR A 108 13.00 -11.95 -6.18
N SER A 109 11.73 -11.90 -6.60
CA SER A 109 11.21 -12.71 -7.71
C SER A 109 10.98 -11.93 -9.01
N GLY A 110 10.92 -10.60 -8.95
CA GLY A 110 10.51 -9.73 -10.04
C GLY A 110 9.00 -9.73 -10.31
N LYS A 111 8.19 -10.41 -9.48
CA LYS A 111 6.73 -10.43 -9.63
C LYS A 111 6.10 -9.16 -9.08
N GLN A 112 4.95 -8.82 -9.63
CA GLN A 112 4.13 -7.71 -9.18
C GLN A 112 2.71 -8.16 -8.89
N CYS A 113 2.05 -7.49 -7.96
CA CYS A 113 0.62 -7.56 -7.77
C CYS A 113 0.04 -6.14 -7.66
N THR A 114 -1.24 -6.01 -8.01
CA THR A 114 -1.95 -4.73 -7.98
C THR A 114 -3.24 -4.85 -7.20
N LYS A 115 -3.54 -3.82 -6.41
CA LYS A 115 -4.81 -3.66 -5.71
C LYS A 115 -5.40 -2.28 -5.98
N ASP A 116 -6.60 -2.26 -6.54
CA ASP A 116 -7.36 -1.02 -6.74
C ASP A 116 -8.27 -0.74 -5.53
N MET A 117 -8.35 0.53 -5.15
CA MET A 117 -9.22 1.06 -4.09
C MET A 117 -9.86 2.37 -4.56
N GLU A 118 -11.16 2.51 -4.37
CA GLU A 118 -11.86 3.77 -4.66
C GLU A 118 -11.72 4.75 -3.50
N ILE A 119 -11.54 6.04 -3.80
CA ILE A 119 -11.57 7.15 -2.85
C ILE A 119 -12.39 8.30 -3.42
N GLU A 120 -13.13 9.01 -2.58
CA GLU A 120 -13.82 10.25 -2.95
C GLU A 120 -13.30 11.41 -2.09
N ILE A 121 -12.93 12.51 -2.74
CA ILE A 121 -12.41 13.72 -2.08
C ILE A 121 -13.46 14.82 -2.23
N HIS A 122 -13.80 15.49 -1.13
CA HIS A 122 -14.80 16.56 -1.08
C HIS A 122 -14.33 17.77 -0.24
#